data_AF-A0A1L9N1A6-F1
#
_entry.id   AF-A0A1L9N1A6-F1
#
_cell.length_a   1.000
_cell.length_b   1.000
_cell.length_c   1.000
_cell.angle_alpha   90.00
_cell.angle_beta   90.00
_cell.angle_gamma   90.00
#
_symmetry.space_group_name_H-M   'P 1'
#
loop_
_entity.id
_entity.type
_entity.pdbx_description
1 polymer ?
#
loop_
_entity_poly.entity_id
_entity_poly.type
_entity_poly.pdbx_seq_one_letter_code
_entity_poly.pdbx_strand_id
1 'polypeptide(L)'
;MSYQQERYIAELAVQRATLLTQKVFNEKAKGTVSKDDKSPVTIGDFGAQALIIQAIRKNFPNDEIVAEEEASSLREDKALSAEIWRLVQDIKLVDTESDNLLGGPLPSEEAMLDIIDQGKSAGGAKGRIWALDPIDGTKGFLRGGQYAVCLGLIEDGDVKVGAIGCPNLPINDAETMSAGIGAEQSSGTGKGILFSAIQGVGSISRPLTNGALAESKSISMRPVPDIAQAVFCEGVEAGHSAQDDNAAVAKLLGITSPSVRLDSQAKYCSIARGAGDIYLRLPVRKDYQEKIWDHAAGDLIVREAGGQVTDIYGQRLDFSKGRTLAANKGVVAAPKALQDQVIGAVKTVLKLKDTNCEPKEPCSDIHTPISTNLLILELDRLAVDEDTLALVRFRLAPFTDLRRELGHKLLVHTLQQDTSRLRCAGLDALGDTQLDGVRVSDLQGHELLTGVLGLNGGCRGFNGSSVTDTNKTQNANVTFRHSEDVVL
;
A
#
# COMPACT_ATOMS: atom_id res chain seq x y z
N MET A 1 -7.41 -18.21 11.97
CA MET A 1 -8.69 -18.82 11.57
C MET A 1 -8.73 -18.90 10.05
N SER A 2 -9.49 -19.84 9.48
CA SER A 2 -9.61 -19.99 8.03
C SER A 2 -10.81 -19.17 7.54
N TYR A 3 -10.58 -18.02 6.90
CA TYR A 3 -11.61 -17.10 6.38
C TYR A 3 -12.27 -17.57 5.07
N GLN A 4 -12.32 -18.88 4.84
CA GLN A 4 -12.76 -19.47 3.57
C GLN A 4 -14.26 -19.32 3.37
N GLN A 5 -15.05 -19.49 4.45
CA GLN A 5 -16.50 -19.32 4.37
C GLN A 5 -16.86 -17.85 4.12
N GLU A 6 -16.21 -16.93 4.81
CA GLU A 6 -16.39 -15.49 4.62
C GLU A 6 -16.06 -15.06 3.19
N ARG A 7 -14.92 -15.50 2.65
CA ARG A 7 -14.57 -15.23 1.25
C ARG A 7 -15.60 -15.82 0.30
N TYR A 8 -16.04 -17.06 0.50
CA TYR A 8 -17.01 -17.70 -0.38
C TYR A 8 -18.36 -16.98 -0.41
N ILE A 9 -18.88 -16.59 0.76
CA ILE A 9 -20.13 -15.82 0.87
C ILE A 9 -19.94 -14.42 0.25
N ALA A 10 -18.80 -13.76 0.49
CA ALA A 10 -18.51 -12.45 -0.10
C ALA A 10 -18.45 -12.53 -1.64
N GLU A 11 -17.79 -13.54 -2.19
CA GLU A 11 -17.71 -13.77 -3.64
C GLU A 11 -19.10 -13.96 -4.27
N LEU A 12 -19.93 -14.82 -3.68
CA LEU A 12 -21.29 -15.07 -4.15
C LEU A 12 -22.20 -13.83 -4.00
N ALA A 13 -22.12 -13.11 -2.88
CA ALA A 13 -22.91 -11.91 -2.63
C ALA A 13 -22.57 -10.80 -3.62
N VAL A 14 -21.27 -10.54 -3.84
CA VAL A 14 -20.77 -9.55 -4.81
C VAL A 14 -21.18 -9.94 -6.24
N GLN A 15 -21.10 -11.23 -6.60
CA GLN A 15 -21.54 -11.70 -7.91
C GLN A 15 -23.04 -11.46 -8.12
N ARG A 16 -23.89 -11.82 -7.14
CA ARG A 16 -25.33 -11.60 -7.22
C ARG A 16 -25.69 -10.11 -7.32
N ALA A 17 -25.06 -9.26 -6.51
CA ALA A 17 -25.24 -7.81 -6.57
C ALA A 17 -24.78 -7.22 -7.91
N THR A 18 -23.70 -7.74 -8.48
CA THR A 18 -23.21 -7.32 -9.80
C THR A 18 -24.23 -7.57 -10.92
N LEU A 19 -25.03 -8.64 -10.84
CA LEU A 19 -26.10 -8.87 -11.82
C LEU A 19 -27.13 -7.74 -11.81
N LEU A 20 -27.49 -7.24 -10.62
CA LEU A 20 -28.38 -6.10 -10.47
C LEU A 20 -27.75 -4.84 -11.06
N THR A 21 -26.53 -4.50 -10.67
CA THR A 21 -25.88 -3.27 -11.14
C THR A 21 -25.68 -3.28 -12.64
N GLN A 22 -25.35 -4.43 -13.25
CA GLN A 22 -25.29 -4.60 -14.70
C GLN A 22 -26.65 -4.40 -15.36
N LYS A 23 -27.73 -4.94 -14.78
CA LYS A 23 -29.10 -4.74 -15.29
C LYS A 23 -29.44 -3.24 -15.31
N VAL A 24 -29.23 -2.54 -14.20
CA VAL A 24 -29.49 -1.10 -14.05
C VAL A 24 -28.63 -0.27 -15.01
N PHE A 25 -27.34 -0.60 -15.11
CA PHE A 25 -26.40 0.05 -16.02
C PHE A 25 -26.86 -0.05 -17.49
N ASN A 26 -27.34 -1.23 -17.90
CA ASN A 26 -27.80 -1.48 -19.25
C ASN A 26 -29.19 -0.86 -19.55
N GLU A 27 -30.10 -0.82 -18.57
CA GLU A 27 -31.39 -0.12 -18.71
C GLU A 27 -31.19 1.40 -18.90
N LYS A 28 -30.19 1.99 -18.21
CA LYS A 28 -29.77 3.37 -18.47
C LYS A 28 -29.24 3.57 -19.88
N ALA A 29 -28.34 2.70 -20.34
CA ALA A 29 -27.74 2.78 -21.69
C ALA A 29 -28.81 2.79 -22.80
N LYS A 30 -29.92 2.08 -22.59
CA LYS A 30 -31.08 2.02 -23.51
C LYS A 30 -31.97 3.28 -23.48
N GLY A 31 -31.66 4.27 -22.63
CA GLY A 31 -32.43 5.51 -22.50
C GLY A 31 -33.75 5.36 -21.75
N THR A 32 -33.95 4.24 -21.04
CA THR A 32 -35.15 3.99 -20.22
C THR A 32 -35.16 4.81 -18.93
N VAL A 33 -34.00 5.35 -18.53
CA VAL A 33 -33.84 6.27 -17.40
C VAL A 33 -33.20 7.58 -17.89
N SER A 34 -33.60 8.72 -17.33
CA SER A 34 -33.11 10.05 -17.73
C SER A 34 -31.57 10.14 -17.64
N LYS A 35 -30.94 10.77 -18.64
CA LYS A 35 -29.47 10.80 -18.79
C LYS A 35 -28.76 11.70 -17.77
N ASP A 36 -29.48 12.70 -17.23
CA ASP A 36 -28.96 13.69 -16.29
C ASP A 36 -29.38 13.41 -14.83
N ASP A 37 -30.09 12.30 -14.60
CA ASP A 37 -30.57 11.92 -13.27
C ASP A 37 -29.58 10.98 -12.57
N LYS A 38 -29.37 11.22 -11.27
CA LYS A 38 -28.57 10.34 -10.40
C LYS A 38 -29.34 9.08 -9.99
N SER A 39 -30.66 9.03 -10.25
CA SER A 39 -31.53 7.91 -9.91
C SER A 39 -31.04 6.51 -10.33
N PRO A 40 -30.40 6.28 -11.51
CA PRO A 40 -29.93 4.93 -11.85
C PRO A 40 -28.86 4.42 -10.89
N VAL A 41 -27.96 5.29 -10.44
CA VAL A 41 -26.89 4.88 -9.52
C VAL A 41 -27.51 4.58 -8.17
N THR A 42 -28.31 5.51 -7.66
CA THR A 42 -29.07 5.35 -6.41
C THR A 42 -29.89 4.04 -6.38
N ILE A 43 -30.55 3.67 -7.48
CA ILE A 43 -31.28 2.41 -7.58
C ILE A 43 -30.35 1.20 -7.42
N GLY A 44 -29.21 1.23 -8.13
CA GLY A 44 -28.21 0.19 -8.08
C GLY A 44 -27.55 0.08 -6.70
N ASP A 45 -27.22 1.21 -6.06
CA ASP A 45 -26.60 1.29 -4.74
C ASP A 45 -27.46 0.62 -3.67
N PHE A 46 -28.70 1.10 -3.50
CA PHE A 46 -29.60 0.56 -2.48
C PHE A 46 -29.93 -0.91 -2.71
N GLY A 47 -30.17 -1.31 -3.97
CA GLY A 47 -30.51 -2.69 -4.27
C GLY A 47 -29.33 -3.66 -4.09
N ALA A 48 -28.11 -3.26 -4.50
CA ALA A 48 -26.90 -4.06 -4.30
C ALA A 48 -26.58 -4.16 -2.80
N GLN A 49 -26.72 -3.06 -2.06
CA GLN A 49 -26.57 -3.04 -0.61
C GLN A 49 -27.56 -4.01 0.06
N ALA A 50 -28.83 -3.99 -0.33
CA ALA A 50 -29.83 -4.89 0.25
C ALA A 50 -29.47 -6.37 0.06
N LEU A 51 -29.08 -6.75 -1.17
CA LEU A 51 -28.71 -8.13 -1.52
C LEU A 51 -27.47 -8.61 -0.78
N ILE A 52 -26.47 -7.74 -0.58
CA ILE A 52 -25.23 -8.10 0.12
C ILE A 52 -25.47 -8.20 1.62
N ILE A 53 -26.17 -7.23 2.22
CA ILE A 53 -26.46 -7.26 3.65
C ILE A 53 -27.30 -8.49 4.01
N GLN A 54 -28.27 -8.86 3.19
CA GLN A 54 -29.05 -10.10 3.39
C GLN A 54 -28.14 -11.33 3.47
N ALA A 55 -27.19 -11.45 2.55
CA ALA A 55 -26.24 -12.56 2.50
C ALA A 55 -25.34 -12.59 3.74
N ILE A 56 -24.83 -11.43 4.17
CA ILE A 56 -24.03 -11.31 5.39
C ILE A 56 -24.86 -11.72 6.61
N ARG A 57 -26.06 -11.16 6.79
CA ARG A 57 -26.91 -11.45 7.95
C ARG A 57 -27.35 -12.90 8.03
N LYS A 58 -27.55 -13.56 6.88
CA LYS A 58 -27.89 -14.98 6.82
C LYS A 58 -26.77 -15.87 7.37
N ASN A 59 -25.51 -15.52 7.10
CA ASN A 59 -24.35 -16.36 7.41
C ASN A 59 -23.59 -15.92 8.67
N PHE A 60 -23.62 -14.63 8.97
CA PHE A 60 -22.88 -13.96 10.04
C PHE A 60 -23.81 -12.98 10.78
N PRO A 61 -24.84 -13.47 11.49
CA PRO A 61 -25.92 -12.63 12.03
C PRO A 61 -25.42 -11.55 13.01
N ASN A 62 -24.31 -11.79 13.68
CA ASN A 62 -23.74 -10.92 14.71
C ASN A 62 -22.65 -9.96 14.19
N ASP A 63 -22.19 -10.13 12.95
CA ASP A 63 -21.14 -9.24 12.41
C ASP A 63 -21.71 -7.83 12.19
N GLU A 64 -20.88 -6.81 12.40
CA GLU A 64 -21.23 -5.43 12.11
C GLU A 64 -21.10 -5.14 10.63
N ILE A 65 -21.84 -4.14 10.14
CA ILE A 65 -21.81 -3.76 8.73
C ILE A 65 -21.78 -2.23 8.64
N VAL A 66 -20.73 -1.73 8.01
CA VAL A 66 -20.57 -0.33 7.60
C VAL A 66 -20.81 -0.29 6.09
N ALA A 67 -21.96 0.24 5.69
CA ALA A 67 -22.30 0.44 4.28
C ALA A 67 -22.46 1.93 3.97
N GLU A 68 -22.26 2.32 2.72
CA GLU A 68 -22.33 3.72 2.27
C GLU A 68 -23.73 4.34 2.45
N GLU A 69 -24.78 3.61 2.05
CA GLU A 69 -26.13 4.17 1.96
C GLU A 69 -26.95 4.00 3.24
N GLU A 70 -27.87 4.93 3.48
CA GLU A 70 -28.85 4.88 4.58
C GLU A 70 -30.27 4.92 4.03
N ALA A 71 -31.17 4.05 4.52
CA ALA A 71 -32.53 3.92 3.97
C ALA A 71 -33.49 5.05 4.39
N SER A 72 -33.05 5.98 5.25
CA SER A 72 -33.90 7.03 5.82
C SER A 72 -34.58 7.89 4.74
N SER A 73 -33.80 8.30 3.72
CA SER A 73 -34.32 9.03 2.56
C SER A 73 -35.22 8.16 1.67
N LEU A 74 -34.93 6.86 1.59
CA LEU A 74 -35.67 5.94 0.73
C LEU A 74 -37.06 5.60 1.28
N ARG A 75 -37.23 5.62 2.61
CA ARG A 75 -38.54 5.42 3.25
C ARG A 75 -39.51 6.56 2.96
N GLU A 76 -39.00 7.75 2.70
CA GLU A 76 -39.77 8.95 2.35
C GLU A 76 -40.12 8.99 0.85
N ASP A 77 -39.24 8.48 -0.02
CA ASP A 77 -39.47 8.40 -1.47
C ASP A 77 -40.04 7.02 -1.90
N LYS A 78 -41.36 6.89 -1.76
CA LYS A 78 -42.08 5.64 -2.13
C LYS A 78 -42.03 5.28 -3.61
N ALA A 79 -41.82 6.25 -4.50
CA ALA A 79 -41.68 5.94 -5.93
C ALA A 79 -40.33 5.27 -6.19
N LEU A 80 -39.27 5.81 -5.59
CA LEU A 80 -37.92 5.25 -5.69
C LEU A 80 -37.83 3.87 -5.02
N SER A 81 -38.40 3.71 -3.82
CA SER A 81 -38.37 2.42 -3.11
C SER A 81 -39.10 1.30 -3.86
N ALA A 82 -40.26 1.61 -4.45
CA ALA A 82 -41.00 0.68 -5.28
C ALA A 82 -40.23 0.28 -6.55
N GLU A 83 -39.51 1.23 -7.17
CA GLU A 83 -38.71 0.94 -8.37
C GLU A 83 -37.48 0.08 -8.05
N ILE A 84 -36.80 0.35 -6.93
CA ILE A 84 -35.71 -0.50 -6.45
C ILE A 84 -36.23 -1.91 -6.17
N TRP A 85 -37.35 -2.02 -5.45
CA TRP A 85 -37.98 -3.30 -5.16
C TRP A 85 -38.33 -4.08 -6.44
N ARG A 86 -38.90 -3.39 -7.44
CA ARG A 86 -39.23 -3.97 -8.75
C ARG A 86 -38.04 -4.66 -9.38
N LEU A 87 -36.86 -4.07 -9.26
CA LEU A 87 -35.62 -4.59 -9.83
C LEU A 87 -35.00 -5.68 -8.97
N VAL A 88 -34.96 -5.50 -7.64
CA VAL A 88 -34.31 -6.40 -6.68
C VAL A 88 -35.02 -7.74 -6.57
N GLN A 89 -36.36 -7.76 -6.56
CA GLN A 89 -37.15 -8.99 -6.32
C GLN A 89 -36.87 -10.12 -7.32
N ASP A 90 -36.41 -9.78 -8.53
CA ASP A 90 -36.12 -10.73 -9.60
C ASP A 90 -34.65 -11.17 -9.66
N ILE A 91 -33.76 -10.56 -8.88
CA ILE A 91 -32.32 -10.85 -8.91
C ILE A 91 -32.01 -12.08 -8.07
N LYS A 92 -31.45 -13.08 -8.74
CA LYS A 92 -30.97 -14.32 -8.13
C LYS A 92 -29.86 -14.95 -8.96
N LEU A 93 -29.07 -15.81 -8.32
CA LEU A 93 -28.19 -16.71 -9.05
C LEU A 93 -29.01 -17.86 -9.66
N VAL A 94 -28.62 -18.31 -10.85
CA VAL A 94 -29.18 -19.49 -11.53
C VAL A 94 -28.89 -20.75 -10.73
N ASP A 95 -27.72 -20.80 -10.09
CA ASP A 95 -27.38 -21.87 -9.16
C ASP A 95 -28.16 -21.70 -7.85
N THR A 96 -29.16 -22.57 -7.66
CA THR A 96 -30.12 -22.46 -6.54
C THR A 96 -29.45 -22.74 -5.19
N GLU A 97 -28.44 -23.60 -5.14
CA GLU A 97 -27.70 -23.87 -3.90
C GLU A 97 -26.95 -22.61 -3.45
N SER A 98 -26.18 -21.99 -4.34
CA SER A 98 -25.51 -20.71 -4.07
C SER A 98 -26.49 -19.60 -3.69
N ASP A 99 -27.62 -19.47 -4.39
CA ASP A 99 -28.60 -18.42 -4.08
C ASP A 99 -29.26 -18.61 -2.71
N ASN A 100 -29.52 -19.86 -2.32
CA ASN A 100 -30.06 -20.19 -0.99
C ASN A 100 -29.07 -19.85 0.13
N LEU A 101 -27.76 -20.03 -0.09
CA LEU A 101 -26.73 -19.61 0.86
C LEU A 101 -26.74 -18.10 1.10
N LEU A 102 -27.15 -17.31 0.10
CA LEU A 102 -27.27 -15.86 0.19
C LEU A 102 -28.61 -15.38 0.78
N GLY A 103 -29.50 -16.31 1.13
CA GLY A 103 -30.82 -16.01 1.69
C GLY A 103 -31.96 -16.00 0.68
N GLY A 104 -31.70 -16.29 -0.61
CA GLY A 104 -32.71 -16.30 -1.66
C GLY A 104 -33.33 -14.93 -1.94
N PRO A 105 -34.51 -14.88 -2.58
CA PRO A 105 -35.24 -13.63 -2.81
C PRO A 105 -35.66 -12.96 -1.49
N LEU A 106 -35.59 -11.62 -1.45
CA LEU A 106 -36.20 -10.86 -0.36
C LEU A 106 -37.73 -11.04 -0.39
N PRO A 107 -38.42 -11.03 0.76
CA PRO A 107 -39.84 -11.38 0.81
C PRO A 107 -40.79 -10.19 0.52
N SER A 108 -40.32 -8.95 0.67
CA SER A 108 -41.12 -7.73 0.43
C SER A 108 -40.25 -6.48 0.32
N GLU A 109 -40.82 -5.39 -0.19
CA GLU A 109 -40.21 -4.06 -0.19
C GLU A 109 -39.83 -3.61 1.24
N GLU A 110 -40.70 -3.84 2.24
CA GLU A 110 -40.40 -3.44 3.61
C GLU A 110 -39.19 -4.21 4.17
N ALA A 111 -39.09 -5.51 3.87
CA ALA A 111 -37.92 -6.31 4.25
C ALA A 111 -36.63 -5.84 3.56
N MET A 112 -36.72 -5.29 2.35
CA MET A 112 -35.59 -4.65 1.67
C MET A 112 -35.17 -3.36 2.39
N LEU A 113 -36.11 -2.52 2.80
CA LEU A 113 -35.78 -1.31 3.56
C LEU A 113 -35.17 -1.64 4.93
N ASP A 114 -35.74 -2.62 5.64
CA ASP A 114 -35.25 -3.10 6.92
C ASP A 114 -33.84 -3.69 6.84
N ILE A 115 -33.51 -4.37 5.73
CA ILE A 115 -32.16 -4.93 5.55
C ILE A 115 -31.14 -3.82 5.25
N ILE A 116 -31.48 -2.80 4.47
CA ILE A 116 -30.60 -1.67 4.17
C ILE A 116 -30.21 -0.94 5.47
N ASP A 117 -31.16 -0.75 6.39
CA ASP A 117 -30.95 -0.11 7.70
C ASP A 117 -29.93 -0.85 8.61
N GLN A 118 -29.53 -2.08 8.27
CA GLN A 118 -28.55 -2.84 9.03
C GLN A 118 -27.09 -2.54 8.64
N GLY A 119 -26.85 -1.66 7.66
CA GLY A 119 -25.54 -1.15 7.24
C GLY A 119 -25.03 0.09 8.02
N LYS A 120 -25.70 0.45 9.12
CA LYS A 120 -25.47 1.68 9.88
C LYS A 120 -24.40 1.60 10.98
N SER A 121 -23.54 0.58 11.01
CA SER A 121 -22.48 0.53 12.01
C SER A 121 -21.58 1.77 11.93
N ALA A 122 -21.10 2.22 13.09
CA ALA A 122 -20.09 3.27 13.18
C ALA A 122 -18.68 2.75 12.84
N GLY A 123 -18.52 1.43 12.70
CA GLY A 123 -17.22 0.77 12.66
C GLY A 123 -16.47 0.91 13.98
N GLY A 124 -15.17 0.60 13.98
CA GLY A 124 -14.34 0.81 15.14
C GLY A 124 -13.13 -0.11 15.20
N ALA A 125 -12.49 -0.12 16.37
CA ALA A 125 -11.21 -0.79 16.57
C ALA A 125 -11.32 -2.27 16.97
N LYS A 126 -12.52 -2.77 17.24
CA LYS A 126 -12.74 -4.14 17.74
C LYS A 126 -13.90 -4.80 17.02
N GLY A 127 -13.85 -6.13 16.95
CA GLY A 127 -14.90 -6.95 16.39
C GLY A 127 -14.78 -7.13 14.89
N ARG A 128 -15.80 -7.80 14.33
CA ARG A 128 -15.89 -8.16 12.91
C ARG A 128 -16.83 -7.21 12.20
N ILE A 129 -16.30 -6.48 11.23
CA ILE A 129 -16.99 -5.40 10.53
C ILE A 129 -16.86 -5.64 9.03
N TRP A 130 -17.99 -5.78 8.34
CA TRP A 130 -18.05 -5.75 6.89
C TRP A 130 -18.13 -4.31 6.40
N ALA A 131 -17.18 -3.89 5.57
CA ALA A 131 -17.18 -2.61 4.88
C ALA A 131 -17.70 -2.82 3.45
N LEU A 132 -18.79 -2.14 3.09
CA LEU A 132 -19.52 -2.33 1.84
C LEU A 132 -19.66 -1.00 1.09
N ASP A 133 -19.20 -1.00 -0.15
CA ASP A 133 -19.53 -0.01 -1.17
C ASP A 133 -20.33 -0.71 -2.28
N PRO A 134 -21.63 -0.42 -2.42
CA PRO A 134 -22.49 -1.12 -3.37
C PRO A 134 -22.21 -0.73 -4.82
N ILE A 135 -21.83 0.51 -5.13
CA ILE A 135 -21.33 0.97 -6.44
C ILE A 135 -20.22 2.00 -6.25
N ASP A 136 -18.99 1.50 -6.16
CA ASP A 136 -17.82 2.36 -6.18
C ASP A 136 -17.60 2.90 -7.60
N GLY A 137 -17.37 4.20 -7.71
CA GLY A 137 -17.19 4.90 -8.97
C GLY A 137 -18.50 5.31 -9.63
N THR A 138 -19.45 5.87 -8.87
CA THR A 138 -20.72 6.48 -9.33
C THR A 138 -20.60 7.26 -10.64
N LYS A 139 -19.58 8.11 -10.80
CA LYS A 139 -19.37 8.89 -12.03
C LYS A 139 -18.96 8.02 -13.22
N GLY A 140 -18.11 7.02 -12.97
CA GLY A 140 -17.75 5.97 -13.91
C GLY A 140 -18.98 5.21 -14.37
N PHE A 141 -19.84 4.78 -13.44
CA PHE A 141 -21.14 4.18 -13.76
C PHE A 141 -21.98 5.11 -14.65
N LEU A 142 -22.14 6.38 -14.27
CA LEU A 142 -22.98 7.33 -15.00
C LEU A 142 -22.50 7.59 -16.43
N ARG A 143 -21.18 7.65 -16.66
CA ARG A 143 -20.63 7.87 -18.01
C ARG A 143 -20.50 6.58 -18.83
N GLY A 144 -20.93 5.45 -18.29
CA GLY A 144 -20.80 4.15 -18.94
C GLY A 144 -19.39 3.56 -18.86
N GLY A 145 -18.51 4.05 -17.98
CA GLY A 145 -17.15 3.55 -17.77
C GLY A 145 -17.05 2.44 -16.72
N GLN A 146 -15.90 2.37 -16.04
CA GLN A 146 -15.67 1.40 -14.97
C GLN A 146 -16.39 1.78 -13.67
N TYR A 147 -16.88 0.77 -12.97
CA TYR A 147 -17.40 0.84 -11.61
C TYR A 147 -17.16 -0.52 -10.94
N ALA A 148 -17.31 -0.61 -9.62
CA ALA A 148 -17.13 -1.86 -8.90
C ALA A 148 -18.16 -2.04 -7.79
N VAL A 149 -18.39 -3.29 -7.38
CA VAL A 149 -19.12 -3.65 -6.16
C VAL A 149 -18.08 -4.18 -5.17
N CYS A 150 -17.92 -3.55 -4.01
CA CYS A 150 -16.79 -3.79 -3.12
C CYS A 150 -17.23 -4.24 -1.73
N LEU A 151 -16.64 -5.33 -1.25
CA LEU A 151 -16.93 -5.88 0.07
C LEU A 151 -15.65 -6.34 0.76
N GLY A 152 -15.38 -5.80 1.95
CA GLY A 152 -14.25 -6.19 2.79
C GLY A 152 -14.70 -6.63 4.18
N LEU A 153 -14.05 -7.64 4.76
CA LEU A 153 -14.20 -7.98 6.18
C LEU A 153 -12.98 -7.49 6.94
N ILE A 154 -13.21 -6.66 7.95
CA ILE A 154 -12.23 -6.14 8.89
C ILE A 154 -12.43 -6.85 10.23
N GLU A 155 -11.37 -7.34 10.83
CA GLU A 155 -11.37 -7.85 12.20
C GLU A 155 -10.32 -7.11 13.02
N ASP A 156 -10.75 -6.46 14.10
CA ASP A 156 -9.89 -5.67 15.01
C ASP A 156 -9.01 -4.64 14.26
N GLY A 157 -9.59 -3.98 13.26
CA GLY A 157 -8.92 -2.96 12.44
C GLY A 157 -8.03 -3.50 11.31
N ASP A 158 -7.94 -4.81 11.12
CA ASP A 158 -7.13 -5.43 10.06
C ASP A 158 -8.02 -6.16 9.04
N VAL A 159 -7.82 -5.89 7.75
CA VAL A 159 -8.64 -6.49 6.68
C VAL A 159 -8.27 -7.97 6.48
N LYS A 160 -9.25 -8.85 6.61
CA LYS A 160 -9.11 -10.32 6.56
C LYS A 160 -9.60 -10.95 5.26
N VAL A 161 -10.67 -10.39 4.68
CA VAL A 161 -11.24 -10.80 3.40
C VAL A 161 -11.54 -9.56 2.56
N GLY A 162 -11.35 -9.66 1.25
CA GLY A 162 -11.75 -8.66 0.28
C GLY A 162 -12.35 -9.36 -0.93
N ALA A 163 -13.44 -8.81 -1.47
CA ALA A 163 -14.08 -9.23 -2.70
C ALA A 163 -14.51 -8.00 -3.50
N ILE A 164 -14.18 -7.97 -4.79
CA ILE A 164 -14.51 -6.86 -5.69
C ILE A 164 -15.03 -7.40 -7.02
N GLY A 165 -16.27 -7.06 -7.36
CA GLY A 165 -16.86 -7.33 -8.67
C GLY A 165 -16.62 -6.15 -9.60
N CYS A 166 -15.95 -6.38 -10.73
CA CYS A 166 -15.66 -5.36 -11.75
C CYS A 166 -16.40 -5.72 -13.04
N PRO A 167 -17.63 -5.20 -13.27
CA PRO A 167 -18.52 -5.74 -14.30
C PRO A 167 -18.09 -5.37 -15.72
N ASN A 168 -17.35 -4.26 -15.85
CA ASN A 168 -16.90 -3.69 -17.14
C ASN A 168 -15.41 -3.93 -17.41
N LEU A 169 -14.70 -4.62 -16.51
CA LEU A 169 -13.28 -4.91 -16.65
C LEU A 169 -13.08 -6.19 -17.50
N PRO A 170 -12.11 -6.24 -18.43
CA PRO A 170 -11.92 -7.40 -19.29
C PRO A 170 -11.40 -8.61 -18.49
N ILE A 171 -11.83 -9.80 -18.87
CA ILE A 171 -11.43 -11.06 -18.24
C ILE A 171 -9.96 -11.40 -18.57
N ASN A 172 -9.51 -11.04 -19.78
CA ASN A 172 -8.14 -11.26 -20.22
C ASN A 172 -7.20 -10.24 -19.58
N ASP A 173 -6.16 -10.70 -18.89
CA ASP A 173 -5.18 -9.84 -18.22
C ASP A 173 -4.27 -9.12 -19.22
N ALA A 174 -4.10 -9.69 -20.43
CA ALA A 174 -3.27 -9.13 -21.48
C ALA A 174 -3.95 -7.99 -22.26
N GLU A 175 -5.25 -7.77 -22.05
CA GLU A 175 -5.94 -6.63 -22.67
C GLU A 175 -5.45 -5.34 -22.01
N THR A 176 -4.70 -4.56 -22.80
CA THR A 176 -4.13 -3.28 -22.38
C THR A 176 -5.24 -2.33 -22.00
N MET A 177 -5.18 -1.85 -20.75
CA MET A 177 -6.10 -0.89 -20.17
C MET A 177 -6.00 0.47 -20.89
N SER A 178 -6.61 0.63 -22.07
CA SER A 178 -6.67 1.91 -22.76
C SER A 178 -7.72 2.82 -22.14
N ALA A 179 -7.57 4.14 -22.30
CA ALA A 179 -8.53 5.14 -21.80
C ALA A 179 -9.98 4.94 -22.33
N GLY A 180 -10.18 4.08 -23.34
CA GLY A 180 -11.49 3.73 -23.91
C GLY A 180 -12.14 2.46 -23.33
N ILE A 181 -11.47 1.69 -22.45
CA ILE A 181 -12.05 0.46 -21.90
C ILE A 181 -13.22 0.76 -20.94
N GLY A 182 -14.42 0.49 -21.43
CA GLY A 182 -15.69 0.83 -20.79
C GLY A 182 -16.55 1.74 -21.68
N ALA A 183 -15.96 2.61 -22.50
CA ALA A 183 -16.71 3.54 -23.35
C ALA A 183 -17.61 2.83 -24.37
N GLU A 184 -17.22 1.62 -24.80
CA GLU A 184 -18.10 0.71 -25.51
C GLU A 184 -19.02 0.01 -24.51
N GLN A 185 -20.24 0.56 -24.36
CA GLN A 185 -21.40 -0.03 -23.67
C GLN A 185 -21.92 -1.28 -24.41
N SER A 186 -21.03 -2.12 -24.91
CA SER A 186 -21.36 -3.43 -25.45
C SER A 186 -21.36 -4.43 -24.31
N SER A 187 -22.51 -5.09 -24.12
CA SER A 187 -22.69 -6.29 -23.30
C SER A 187 -21.97 -7.51 -23.91
N GLY A 188 -20.74 -7.29 -24.41
CA GLY A 188 -19.98 -8.25 -25.18
C GLY A 188 -19.41 -9.35 -24.30
N THR A 189 -19.37 -10.56 -24.86
CA THR A 189 -18.59 -11.69 -24.35
C THR A 189 -17.14 -11.26 -24.06
N GLY A 190 -16.63 -11.48 -22.84
CA GLY A 190 -15.23 -11.21 -22.48
C GLY A 190 -14.98 -10.18 -21.37
N LYS A 191 -16.02 -9.57 -20.80
CA LYS A 191 -15.93 -8.64 -19.65
C LYS A 191 -16.62 -9.20 -18.42
N GLY A 192 -16.25 -8.69 -17.25
CA GLY A 192 -16.82 -9.06 -15.96
C GLY A 192 -15.94 -10.04 -15.20
N ILE A 193 -15.26 -9.54 -14.17
CA ILE A 193 -14.33 -10.32 -13.35
C ILE A 193 -14.54 -10.01 -11.87
N LEU A 194 -14.43 -11.04 -11.04
CA LEU A 194 -14.50 -10.99 -9.59
C LEU A 194 -13.09 -11.25 -9.04
N PHE A 195 -12.65 -10.35 -8.16
CA PHE A 195 -11.39 -10.48 -7.42
C PHE A 195 -11.69 -10.82 -5.98
N SER A 196 -10.85 -11.64 -5.35
CA SER A 196 -10.93 -11.87 -3.92
C SER A 196 -9.59 -12.23 -3.31
N ALA A 197 -9.48 -12.03 -1.98
CA ALA A 197 -8.28 -12.38 -1.22
C ALA A 197 -8.65 -12.78 0.21
N ILE A 198 -7.81 -13.62 0.81
CA ILE A 198 -7.77 -13.88 2.25
C ILE A 198 -6.37 -13.51 2.74
N GLN A 199 -6.30 -12.85 3.89
CA GLN A 199 -5.02 -12.52 4.53
C GLN A 199 -4.12 -13.75 4.71
N GLY A 200 -2.89 -13.68 4.19
CA GLY A 200 -1.87 -14.71 4.28
C GLY A 200 -2.07 -15.91 3.33
N VAL A 201 -3.04 -15.85 2.41
CA VAL A 201 -3.34 -16.94 1.46
C VAL A 201 -3.01 -16.54 0.02
N GLY A 202 -3.14 -15.25 -0.31
CA GLY A 202 -2.99 -14.75 -1.67
C GLY A 202 -4.29 -14.24 -2.29
N SER A 203 -4.12 -13.58 -3.44
CA SER A 203 -5.20 -13.02 -4.24
C SER A 203 -5.54 -13.90 -5.44
N ILE A 204 -6.82 -13.98 -5.76
CA ILE A 204 -7.34 -14.70 -6.92
C ILE A 204 -8.30 -13.83 -7.73
N SER A 205 -8.54 -14.23 -8.97
CA SER A 205 -9.61 -13.70 -9.81
C SER A 205 -10.35 -14.80 -10.55
N ARG A 206 -11.60 -14.53 -10.92
CA ARG A 206 -12.46 -15.43 -11.71
C ARG A 206 -13.47 -14.64 -12.56
N PRO A 207 -13.92 -15.14 -13.71
CA PRO A 207 -15.02 -14.53 -14.45
C PRO A 207 -16.28 -14.39 -13.58
N LEU A 208 -16.99 -13.28 -13.74
CA LEU A 208 -18.34 -13.14 -13.19
C LEU A 208 -19.31 -14.02 -13.99
N THR A 209 -20.18 -14.74 -13.30
CA THR A 209 -21.24 -15.55 -13.91
C THR A 209 -22.60 -15.16 -13.33
N ASN A 210 -23.66 -15.74 -13.88
CA ASN A 210 -24.99 -15.68 -13.28
C ASN A 210 -25.34 -16.91 -12.43
N GLY A 211 -24.41 -17.85 -12.23
CA GLY A 211 -24.64 -19.13 -11.55
C GLY A 211 -23.63 -19.39 -10.45
N ALA A 212 -23.10 -20.60 -10.36
CA ALA A 212 -22.00 -20.92 -9.46
C ALA A 212 -20.73 -20.13 -9.82
N LEU A 213 -19.85 -19.92 -8.85
CA LEU A 213 -18.56 -19.26 -9.09
C LEU A 213 -17.76 -20.03 -10.14
N ALA A 214 -17.25 -19.31 -11.14
CA ALA A 214 -16.34 -19.88 -12.12
C ALA A 214 -15.02 -20.35 -11.48
N GLU A 215 -14.24 -21.13 -12.22
CA GLU A 215 -12.87 -21.48 -11.83
C GLU A 215 -12.04 -20.21 -11.60
N SER A 216 -11.26 -20.23 -10.52
CA SER A 216 -10.39 -19.13 -10.14
C SER A 216 -8.94 -19.37 -10.57
N LYS A 217 -8.22 -18.28 -10.84
CA LYS A 217 -6.78 -18.25 -11.02
C LYS A 217 -6.12 -17.35 -9.97
N SER A 218 -4.92 -17.70 -9.52
CA SER A 218 -4.10 -16.81 -8.70
C SER A 218 -3.66 -15.59 -9.50
N ILE A 219 -3.56 -14.45 -8.83
CA ILE A 219 -3.05 -13.22 -9.42
C ILE A 219 -1.89 -12.68 -8.59
N SER A 220 -1.01 -11.94 -9.25
CA SER A 220 0.13 -11.27 -8.62
C SER A 220 0.43 -9.98 -9.37
N MET A 221 0.87 -8.96 -8.65
CA MET A 221 1.46 -7.79 -9.27
C MET A 221 2.68 -8.22 -10.08
N ARG A 222 2.87 -7.61 -11.26
CA ARG A 222 4.03 -7.94 -12.09
C ARG A 222 5.31 -7.38 -11.45
N PRO A 223 6.47 -8.05 -11.62
CA PRO A 223 7.76 -7.45 -11.28
C PRO A 223 8.05 -6.23 -12.16
N VAL A 224 8.56 -5.17 -11.54
CA VAL A 224 8.99 -3.93 -12.22
C VAL A 224 10.42 -3.61 -11.77
N PRO A 225 11.45 -4.14 -12.45
CA PRO A 225 12.84 -3.93 -12.06
C PRO A 225 13.34 -2.51 -12.35
N ASP A 226 12.71 -1.83 -13.29
CA ASP A 226 12.99 -0.45 -13.66
C ASP A 226 11.69 0.38 -13.55
N ILE A 227 11.66 1.30 -12.58
CA ILE A 227 10.49 2.13 -12.31
C ILE A 227 10.11 3.02 -13.49
N ALA A 228 11.05 3.36 -14.39
CA ALA A 228 10.76 4.18 -15.58
C ALA A 228 9.77 3.50 -16.54
N GLN A 229 9.61 2.17 -16.42
CA GLN A 229 8.69 1.33 -17.19
C GLN A 229 7.40 1.00 -16.42
N ALA A 230 7.20 1.60 -15.24
CA ALA A 230 5.95 1.45 -14.50
C ALA A 230 4.81 2.19 -15.19
N VAL A 231 3.59 1.68 -14.99
CA VAL A 231 2.34 2.25 -15.50
C VAL A 231 1.51 2.73 -14.31
N PHE A 232 1.18 4.03 -14.32
CA PHE A 232 0.27 4.61 -13.34
C PHE A 232 -1.18 4.24 -13.65
N CYS A 233 -1.94 3.91 -12.61
CA CYS A 233 -3.39 3.74 -12.61
C CYS A 233 -4.02 4.87 -11.79
N GLU A 234 -4.74 5.77 -12.45
CA GLU A 234 -5.22 7.01 -11.85
C GLU A 234 -6.74 7.17 -12.01
N GLY A 235 -7.36 8.01 -11.18
CA GLY A 235 -8.77 8.36 -11.36
C GLY A 235 -8.99 9.15 -12.66
N VAL A 236 -10.12 8.94 -13.34
CA VAL A 236 -10.49 9.80 -14.48
C VAL A 236 -10.86 11.20 -14.00
N GLU A 237 -11.45 11.30 -12.80
CA GLU A 237 -12.00 12.52 -12.23
C GLU A 237 -10.95 13.38 -11.51
N ALA A 238 -10.64 14.56 -12.08
CA ALA A 238 -9.67 15.50 -11.50
C ALA A 238 -10.02 15.99 -10.08
N GLY A 239 -11.30 15.98 -9.70
CA GLY A 239 -11.74 16.38 -8.37
C GLY A 239 -11.45 15.35 -7.26
N HIS A 240 -11.11 14.10 -7.62
CA HIS A 240 -10.89 13.01 -6.65
C HIS A 240 -9.40 12.71 -6.40
N SER A 241 -8.49 13.32 -7.17
CA SER A 241 -7.04 13.20 -7.00
C SER A 241 -6.34 14.38 -7.66
N ALA A 242 -5.26 14.89 -7.06
CA ALA A 242 -4.46 15.97 -7.63
C ALA A 242 -3.66 15.47 -8.86
N GLN A 243 -4.27 15.51 -10.04
CA GLN A 243 -3.69 14.94 -11.28
C GLN A 243 -2.37 15.61 -11.69
N ASP A 244 -2.22 16.91 -11.43
CA ASP A 244 -0.96 17.63 -11.68
C ASP A 244 0.16 17.11 -10.77
N ASP A 245 -0.15 16.83 -9.50
CA ASP A 245 0.81 16.26 -8.57
C ASP A 245 1.17 14.83 -8.96
N ASN A 246 0.20 14.01 -9.39
CA ASN A 246 0.52 12.68 -9.89
C ASN A 246 1.43 12.73 -11.13
N ALA A 247 1.18 13.64 -12.07
CA ALA A 247 2.03 13.84 -13.24
C ALA A 247 3.44 14.30 -12.84
N ALA A 248 3.56 15.14 -11.81
CA ALA A 248 4.85 15.53 -11.25
C ALA A 248 5.58 14.35 -10.59
N VAL A 249 4.87 13.46 -9.89
CA VAL A 249 5.44 12.22 -9.32
C VAL A 249 5.94 11.30 -10.44
N ALA A 250 5.14 11.07 -11.47
CA ALA A 250 5.54 10.26 -12.63
C ALA A 250 6.81 10.81 -13.29
N LYS A 251 6.86 12.14 -13.50
CA LYS A 251 8.03 12.82 -14.05
C LYS A 251 9.27 12.67 -13.17
N LEU A 252 9.12 12.82 -11.85
CA LEU A 252 10.23 12.68 -10.91
C LEU A 252 10.79 11.25 -10.87
N LEU A 253 9.93 10.25 -11.04
CA LEU A 253 10.31 8.84 -11.13
C LEU A 253 10.84 8.43 -12.52
N GLY A 254 10.88 9.34 -13.49
CA GLY A 254 11.31 9.03 -14.85
C GLY A 254 10.34 8.11 -15.61
N ILE A 255 9.07 8.03 -15.17
CA ILE A 255 8.06 7.18 -15.81
C ILE A 255 7.69 7.78 -17.15
N THR A 256 7.86 6.98 -18.20
CA THR A 256 7.58 7.39 -19.60
C THR A 256 6.33 6.73 -20.18
N SER A 257 5.84 5.68 -19.53
CA SER A 257 4.66 4.95 -19.97
C SER A 257 3.39 5.79 -19.74
N PRO A 258 2.40 5.74 -20.66
CA PRO A 258 1.18 6.49 -20.50
C PRO A 258 0.37 5.98 -19.29
N SER A 259 -0.18 6.89 -18.49
CA SER A 259 -1.11 6.53 -17.42
C SER A 259 -2.37 5.88 -17.97
N VAL A 260 -2.86 4.90 -17.23
CA VAL A 260 -4.16 4.28 -17.39
C VAL A 260 -5.13 4.98 -16.44
N ARG A 261 -6.30 5.37 -16.93
CA ARG A 261 -7.30 6.05 -16.11
C ARG A 261 -8.55 5.21 -15.92
N LEU A 262 -8.89 4.94 -14.66
CA LEU A 262 -9.99 4.09 -14.24
C LEU A 262 -10.69 4.70 -13.02
N ASP A 263 -12.01 4.60 -13.01
CA ASP A 263 -12.77 4.85 -11.78
C ASP A 263 -12.79 3.59 -10.90
N SER A 264 -13.29 3.77 -9.67
CA SER A 264 -13.47 2.74 -8.65
C SER A 264 -12.19 1.98 -8.22
N GLN A 265 -12.36 1.04 -7.31
CA GLN A 265 -11.38 0.07 -6.85
C GLN A 265 -11.00 -0.92 -7.95
N ALA A 266 -11.58 -0.83 -9.15
CA ALA A 266 -11.02 -1.45 -10.35
C ALA A 266 -9.55 -1.06 -10.57
N LYS A 267 -9.10 0.10 -10.06
CA LYS A 267 -7.67 0.47 -9.98
C LYS A 267 -6.85 -0.53 -9.16
N TYR A 268 -7.27 -0.86 -7.94
CA TYR A 268 -6.59 -1.88 -7.11
C TYR A 268 -6.56 -3.22 -7.82
N CYS A 269 -7.69 -3.66 -8.38
CA CYS A 269 -7.78 -4.92 -9.11
C CYS A 269 -6.85 -4.96 -10.32
N SER A 270 -6.74 -3.84 -11.05
CA SER A 270 -5.88 -3.73 -12.23
C SER A 270 -4.41 -3.85 -11.88
N ILE A 271 -3.95 -3.17 -10.83
CA ILE A 271 -2.55 -3.29 -10.40
C ILE A 271 -2.27 -4.67 -9.76
N ALA A 272 -3.23 -5.22 -9.00
CA ALA A 272 -3.10 -6.52 -8.35
C ALA A 272 -2.94 -7.68 -9.34
N ARG A 273 -3.53 -7.58 -10.54
CA ARG A 273 -3.35 -8.58 -11.61
C ARG A 273 -2.20 -8.28 -12.58
N GLY A 274 -1.44 -7.20 -12.33
CA GLY A 274 -0.32 -6.80 -13.19
C GLY A 274 -0.72 -6.06 -14.48
N ALA A 275 -1.94 -5.55 -14.58
CA ALA A 275 -2.40 -4.71 -15.72
C ALA A 275 -2.08 -3.21 -15.53
N GLY A 276 -1.32 -2.90 -14.49
CA GLY A 276 -0.76 -1.60 -14.11
C GLY A 276 0.11 -1.81 -12.88
N ASP A 277 0.79 -0.76 -12.41
CA ASP A 277 1.80 -0.91 -11.35
C ASP A 277 1.50 -0.04 -10.14
N ILE A 278 1.22 1.25 -10.35
CA ILE A 278 1.17 2.22 -9.27
C ILE A 278 -0.18 2.93 -9.27
N TYR A 279 -0.89 2.91 -8.14
CA TYR A 279 -2.10 3.68 -7.91
C TYR A 279 -1.81 4.81 -6.91
N LEU A 280 -2.09 6.05 -7.34
CA LEU A 280 -2.02 7.24 -6.50
C LEU A 280 -3.39 7.89 -6.34
N ARG A 281 -3.74 8.17 -5.08
CA ARG A 281 -4.84 9.04 -4.69
C ARG A 281 -4.31 10.11 -3.74
N LEU A 282 -3.79 11.18 -4.32
CA LEU A 282 -3.24 12.30 -3.56
C LEU A 282 -4.37 13.24 -3.10
N PRO A 283 -4.32 13.72 -1.84
CA PRO A 283 -5.42 14.49 -1.26
C PRO A 283 -5.53 15.87 -1.90
N VAL A 284 -6.71 16.20 -2.43
CA VAL A 284 -7.02 17.53 -2.99
C VAL A 284 -7.35 18.55 -1.89
N ARG A 285 -7.91 18.08 -0.76
CA ARG A 285 -8.24 18.91 0.41
C ARG A 285 -7.64 18.31 1.68
N LYS A 286 -7.13 19.18 2.57
CA LYS A 286 -6.45 18.75 3.81
C LYS A 286 -7.39 18.06 4.82
N ASP A 287 -8.65 18.49 4.86
CA ASP A 287 -9.67 18.03 5.80
C ASP A 287 -10.40 16.76 5.34
N TYR A 288 -10.28 16.39 4.06
CA TYR A 288 -10.91 15.18 3.55
C TYR A 288 -10.37 13.92 4.24
N GLN A 289 -11.28 12.99 4.49
CA GLN A 289 -11.00 11.68 5.05
C GLN A 289 -11.64 10.63 4.14
N GLU A 290 -10.82 9.71 3.67
CA GLU A 290 -11.26 8.58 2.86
C GLU A 290 -12.21 7.69 3.66
N LYS A 291 -13.15 7.04 2.96
CA LYS A 291 -14.07 6.09 3.60
C LYS A 291 -13.42 4.72 3.65
N ILE A 292 -13.78 3.91 4.66
CA ILE A 292 -13.20 2.56 4.76
C ILE A 292 -13.65 1.64 3.63
N TRP A 293 -14.88 1.83 3.14
CA TRP A 293 -15.46 1.01 2.07
C TRP A 293 -14.79 1.25 0.71
N ASP A 294 -14.25 2.45 0.47
CA ASP A 294 -13.46 2.82 -0.72
C ASP A 294 -12.11 2.08 -0.83
N HIS A 295 -11.64 1.45 0.25
CA HIS A 295 -10.26 0.96 0.34
C HIS A 295 -10.08 -0.42 0.97
N ALA A 296 -10.98 -0.90 1.82
CA ALA A 296 -10.75 -2.13 2.60
C ALA A 296 -10.51 -3.35 1.69
N ALA A 297 -11.41 -3.61 0.74
CA ALA A 297 -11.28 -4.75 -0.15
C ALA A 297 -10.03 -4.63 -1.05
N GLY A 298 -9.81 -3.45 -1.65
CA GLY A 298 -8.67 -3.19 -2.52
C GLY A 298 -7.31 -3.26 -1.83
N ASP A 299 -7.22 -2.79 -0.57
CA ASP A 299 -6.03 -2.91 0.28
C ASP A 299 -5.57 -4.36 0.39
N LEU A 300 -6.48 -5.25 0.81
CA LEU A 300 -6.13 -6.65 0.99
C LEU A 300 -5.75 -7.31 -0.34
N ILE A 301 -6.52 -7.08 -1.39
CA ILE A 301 -6.27 -7.69 -2.71
C ILE A 301 -4.88 -7.31 -3.23
N VAL A 302 -4.43 -6.06 -3.05
CA VAL A 302 -3.07 -5.66 -3.46
C VAL A 302 -1.99 -6.27 -2.58
N ARG A 303 -2.16 -6.25 -1.24
CA ARG A 303 -1.17 -6.82 -0.32
C ARG A 303 -0.94 -8.31 -0.58
N GLU A 304 -2.01 -9.06 -0.79
CA GLU A 304 -1.98 -10.49 -1.06
C GLU A 304 -1.54 -10.82 -2.51
N ALA A 305 -1.51 -9.83 -3.41
CA ALA A 305 -0.92 -9.93 -4.74
C ALA A 305 0.59 -9.55 -4.79
N GLY A 306 1.22 -9.27 -3.64
CA GLY A 306 2.64 -8.91 -3.55
C GLY A 306 2.94 -7.40 -3.56
N GLY A 307 1.90 -6.57 -3.46
CA GLY A 307 2.02 -5.12 -3.33
C GLY A 307 2.06 -4.62 -1.89
N GLN A 308 2.05 -3.31 -1.76
CA GLN A 308 1.86 -2.61 -0.50
C GLN A 308 0.86 -1.47 -0.72
N VAL A 309 0.05 -1.19 0.30
CA VAL A 309 -0.89 -0.06 0.32
C VAL A 309 -0.62 0.77 1.57
N THR A 310 -0.37 2.05 1.37
CA THR A 310 -0.09 3.02 2.43
C THR A 310 -0.83 4.31 2.16
N ASP A 311 -0.75 5.22 3.12
CA ASP A 311 -1.02 6.63 2.87
C ASP A 311 0.18 7.32 2.19
N ILE A 312 0.08 8.64 1.96
CA ILE A 312 1.14 9.44 1.33
C ILE A 312 2.41 9.61 2.18
N TYR A 313 2.37 9.24 3.46
CA TYR A 313 3.51 9.27 4.37
C TYR A 313 4.24 7.92 4.44
N GLY A 314 3.67 6.88 3.82
CA GLY A 314 4.18 5.50 3.88
C GLY A 314 3.62 4.69 5.04
N GLN A 315 2.60 5.19 5.75
CA GLN A 315 1.98 4.47 6.87
C GLN A 315 0.87 3.54 6.37
N ARG A 316 0.73 2.37 6.99
CA ARG A 316 -0.36 1.42 6.67
C ARG A 316 -1.71 2.10 6.93
N LEU A 317 -2.70 1.77 6.09
CA LEU A 317 -4.08 2.23 6.30
C LEU A 317 -4.63 1.63 7.60
N ASP A 318 -5.19 2.49 8.46
CA ASP A 318 -5.76 2.14 9.76
C ASP A 318 -7.28 2.12 9.69
N PHE A 319 -7.85 0.94 9.55
CA PHE A 319 -9.31 0.71 9.49
C PHE A 319 -9.98 0.68 10.88
N SER A 320 -9.25 0.97 11.96
CA SER A 320 -9.77 0.95 13.34
C SER A 320 -10.52 2.23 13.76
N LYS A 321 -10.55 3.26 12.90
CA LYS A 321 -11.01 4.62 13.26
C LYS A 321 -12.49 4.89 12.95
N GLY A 322 -13.30 3.84 12.80
CA GLY A 322 -14.72 3.95 12.48
C GLY A 322 -14.96 3.94 10.97
N ARG A 323 -15.90 4.76 10.48
CA ARG A 323 -16.32 4.79 9.07
C ARG A 323 -15.29 5.38 8.10
N THR A 324 -14.22 6.00 8.59
CA THR A 324 -13.21 6.69 7.78
C THR A 324 -11.79 6.26 8.16
N LEU A 325 -10.86 6.46 7.23
CA LEU A 325 -9.42 6.37 7.47
C LEU A 325 -8.91 7.65 8.14
N ALA A 326 -9.46 7.99 9.31
CA ALA A 326 -9.21 9.26 9.99
C ALA A 326 -7.73 9.49 10.37
N ALA A 327 -6.96 8.43 10.51
CA ALA A 327 -5.53 8.46 10.84
C ALA A 327 -4.61 8.53 9.61
N ASN A 328 -5.15 8.49 8.39
CA ASN A 328 -4.37 8.46 7.15
C ASN A 328 -4.72 9.66 6.24
N LYS A 329 -3.83 9.93 5.28
CA LYS A 329 -4.04 10.96 4.25
C LYS A 329 -3.65 10.47 2.88
N GLY A 330 -4.61 10.51 1.95
CA GLY A 330 -4.45 9.94 0.62
C GLY A 330 -4.11 8.46 0.66
N VAL A 331 -3.86 7.89 -0.51
CA VAL A 331 -3.55 6.47 -0.67
C VAL A 331 -2.52 6.28 -1.78
N VAL A 332 -1.56 5.39 -1.53
CA VAL A 332 -0.53 4.96 -2.48
C VAL A 332 -0.46 3.44 -2.44
N ALA A 333 -0.64 2.81 -3.60
CA ALA A 333 -0.47 1.37 -3.77
C ALA A 333 0.52 1.08 -4.90
N ALA A 334 1.53 0.26 -4.64
CA ALA A 334 2.55 -0.11 -5.61
C ALA A 334 3.11 -1.52 -5.32
N PRO A 335 3.91 -2.12 -6.22
CA PRO A 335 4.69 -3.31 -5.88
C PRO A 335 5.56 -3.03 -4.66
N LYS A 336 5.69 -3.99 -3.75
CA LYS A 336 6.47 -3.82 -2.51
C LYS A 336 7.90 -3.33 -2.77
N ALA A 337 8.53 -3.80 -3.85
CA ALA A 337 9.89 -3.41 -4.23
C ALA A 337 10.02 -1.93 -4.66
N LEU A 338 8.92 -1.28 -5.05
CA LEU A 338 8.90 0.11 -5.51
C LEU A 338 8.29 1.08 -4.49
N GLN A 339 7.61 0.58 -3.45
CA GLN A 339 6.81 1.41 -2.55
C GLN A 339 7.60 2.59 -1.97
N ASP A 340 8.80 2.34 -1.44
CA ASP A 340 9.62 3.38 -0.80
C ASP A 340 10.05 4.48 -1.80
N GLN A 341 10.39 4.07 -3.03
CA GLN A 341 10.75 5.01 -4.10
C GLN A 341 9.55 5.88 -4.50
N VAL A 342 8.36 5.29 -4.63
CA VAL A 342 7.12 6.02 -4.93
C VAL A 342 6.77 6.98 -3.80
N ILE A 343 6.85 6.55 -2.54
CA ILE A 343 6.58 7.41 -1.38
C ILE A 343 7.59 8.56 -1.30
N GLY A 344 8.87 8.32 -1.56
CA GLY A 344 9.89 9.38 -1.63
C GLY A 344 9.55 10.46 -2.66
N ALA A 345 9.10 10.04 -3.85
CA ALA A 345 8.67 10.97 -4.90
C ALA A 345 7.39 11.73 -4.51
N VAL A 346 6.39 11.05 -3.94
CA VAL A 346 5.15 11.67 -3.43
C VAL A 346 5.47 12.73 -2.36
N LYS A 347 6.31 12.41 -1.38
CA LYS A 347 6.73 13.35 -0.33
C LYS A 347 7.45 14.57 -0.91
N THR A 348 8.29 14.37 -1.92
CA THR A 348 9.01 15.44 -2.60
C THR A 348 8.04 16.39 -3.34
N VAL A 349 7.13 15.84 -4.13
CA VAL A 349 6.15 16.63 -4.91
C VAL A 349 5.22 17.41 -3.99
N LEU A 350 4.69 16.74 -2.95
CA LEU A 350 3.76 17.34 -2.00
C LEU A 350 4.46 18.16 -0.89
N LYS A 351 5.80 18.24 -0.92
CA LYS A 351 6.63 18.94 0.08
C LYS A 351 6.31 18.53 1.52
N LEU A 352 6.10 17.23 1.72
CA LEU A 352 5.77 16.66 3.02
C LEU A 352 7.03 16.53 3.87
N LYS A 353 6.91 16.88 5.16
CA LYS A 353 7.94 16.56 6.16
C LYS A 353 7.70 15.15 6.70
N ASP A 354 8.74 14.41 7.01
CA ASP A 354 8.59 13.13 7.71
C ASP A 354 7.95 13.37 9.08
N THR A 355 6.75 12.81 9.27
CA THR A 355 5.97 12.99 10.50
C THR A 355 6.35 12.00 11.60
N ASN A 356 7.35 11.14 11.40
CA ASN A 356 7.84 10.21 12.42
C ASN A 356 9.37 10.23 12.49
N CYS A 357 9.89 11.13 13.31
CA CYS A 357 11.21 10.97 13.92
C CYS A 357 11.10 11.33 15.41
N GLU A 358 10.16 10.71 16.12
CA GLU A 358 10.28 10.53 17.57
C GLU A 358 11.14 9.28 17.81
N PRO A 359 12.15 9.34 18.71
CA PRO A 359 13.05 8.23 18.95
C PRO A 359 12.26 7.05 19.55
N LYS A 360 12.10 5.97 18.79
CA LYS A 360 11.61 4.71 19.34
C LYS A 360 12.68 4.14 20.27
N GLU A 361 12.32 3.92 21.53
CA GLU A 361 13.11 3.09 22.44
C GLU A 361 13.30 1.69 21.81
N PRO A 362 14.51 1.10 21.84
CA PRO A 362 14.74 -0.20 21.25
C PRO A 362 14.03 -1.30 22.05
N CYS A 363 13.04 -1.92 21.41
CA CYS A 363 12.39 -3.13 21.90
C CYS A 363 13.34 -4.33 21.72
N SER A 364 13.48 -5.13 22.77
CA SER A 364 14.41 -6.26 22.93
C SER A 364 14.15 -7.44 22.00
N ASP A 365 15.24 -8.11 21.65
CA ASP A 365 15.42 -9.25 20.75
C ASP A 365 14.48 -10.46 20.93
N ILE A 366 14.22 -11.15 19.81
CA ILE A 366 13.97 -12.60 19.78
C ILE A 366 15.04 -13.26 18.89
N HIS A 367 15.75 -14.22 19.49
CA HIS A 367 16.81 -15.07 18.95
C HIS A 367 16.42 -15.92 17.73
N THR A 368 17.30 -16.05 16.72
CA THR A 368 18.15 -17.24 16.45
C THR A 368 19.01 -17.07 15.16
N PRO A 369 20.14 -17.80 15.01
CA PRO A 369 21.32 -17.33 14.27
C PRO A 369 21.47 -17.97 12.88
N ILE A 370 21.96 -17.18 11.91
CA ILE A 370 22.74 -17.70 10.79
C ILE A 370 24.00 -16.83 10.68
N SER A 371 25.13 -17.50 10.86
CA SER A 371 26.48 -16.95 10.93
C SER A 371 27.07 -16.64 9.55
N THR A 372 27.42 -15.38 9.30
CA THR A 372 28.54 -15.05 8.41
C THR A 372 29.15 -13.72 8.83
N ASN A 373 30.46 -13.74 9.12
CA ASN A 373 31.24 -12.62 9.64
C ASN A 373 31.28 -11.43 8.66
N LEU A 374 30.51 -10.38 8.94
CA LEU A 374 30.73 -9.05 8.39
C LEU A 374 31.01 -8.08 9.55
N LEU A 375 32.11 -7.33 9.47
CA LEU A 375 32.29 -6.14 10.29
C LEU A 375 31.35 -5.07 9.72
N ILE A 376 30.22 -4.82 10.37
CA ILE A 376 29.30 -3.74 10.01
C ILE A 376 29.71 -2.53 10.83
N LEU A 377 30.20 -1.48 10.14
CA LEU A 377 30.32 -0.15 10.71
C LEU A 377 28.95 0.52 10.58
N GLU A 378 28.21 0.65 11.68
CA GLU A 378 27.01 1.49 11.71
C GLU A 378 27.43 2.95 11.90
N LEU A 379 27.20 3.75 10.86
CA LEU A 379 27.25 5.21 10.92
C LEU A 379 25.85 5.71 11.29
N ASP A 380 25.64 6.08 12.55
CA ASP A 380 24.47 6.86 12.93
C ASP A 380 24.67 8.30 12.45
N ARG A 381 24.10 8.61 11.28
CA ARG A 381 23.87 9.95 10.66
C ARG A 381 25.00 10.98 10.79
N LEU A 382 25.67 11.28 9.67
CA LEU A 382 26.39 12.53 9.48
C LEU A 382 25.41 13.62 9.00
N ALA A 383 25.30 14.73 9.73
CA ALA A 383 24.76 15.98 9.19
C ALA A 383 25.92 16.96 9.08
N VAL A 384 26.19 17.44 7.87
CA VAL A 384 27.20 18.46 7.59
C VAL A 384 26.47 19.77 7.35
N ASP A 385 26.76 20.76 8.19
CA ASP A 385 26.41 22.17 7.97
C ASP A 385 27.71 22.94 7.67
N GLU A 386 27.63 24.03 6.90
CA GLU A 386 28.79 24.81 6.42
C GLU A 386 29.64 25.38 7.57
N ASP A 387 29.10 25.43 8.80
CA ASP A 387 29.76 26.07 9.93
C ASP A 387 30.10 25.18 11.16
N THR A 388 29.71 23.90 11.30
CA THR A 388 30.09 23.10 12.52
C THR A 388 30.01 21.55 12.41
N LEU A 389 31.15 20.90 12.72
CA LEU A 389 31.44 19.56 13.32
C LEU A 389 30.79 18.22 12.86
N ALA A 390 31.65 17.21 12.68
CA ALA A 390 31.30 15.78 12.72
C ALA A 390 31.60 15.16 14.10
N LEU A 391 30.68 14.33 14.61
CA LEU A 391 30.84 13.56 15.85
C LEU A 391 30.83 12.07 15.51
N VAL A 392 31.95 11.37 15.73
CA VAL A 392 32.06 9.93 15.41
C VAL A 392 32.16 9.14 16.71
N ARG A 393 31.13 8.34 17.00
CA ARG A 393 31.13 7.39 18.12
C ARG A 393 31.39 6.00 17.60
N PHE A 394 32.51 5.40 17.97
CA PHE A 394 32.78 4.00 17.67
C PHE A 394 32.16 3.11 18.75
N ARG A 395 31.21 2.24 18.37
CA ARG A 395 30.84 1.08 19.20
C ARG A 395 31.55 -0.15 18.63
N LEU A 396 32.40 -0.77 19.45
CA LEU A 396 32.86 -2.12 19.18
C LEU A 396 31.77 -3.10 19.62
N ALA A 397 31.51 -4.12 18.81
CA ALA A 397 30.60 -5.20 19.17
C ALA A 397 31.08 -5.91 20.46
N PRO A 398 30.18 -6.42 21.31
CA PRO A 398 30.56 -7.13 22.52
C PRO A 398 31.22 -8.47 22.14
N PHE A 399 32.53 -8.57 22.32
CA PHE A 399 33.23 -9.85 22.24
C PHE A 399 33.01 -10.63 23.55
N THR A 400 32.77 -11.93 23.44
CA THR A 400 32.57 -12.82 24.60
C THR A 400 33.86 -13.31 25.25
N ASP A 401 35.05 -12.91 24.81
CA ASP A 401 36.27 -13.33 25.49
C ASP A 401 37.45 -12.38 25.23
N LEU A 402 37.77 -11.54 26.22
CA LEU A 402 39.12 -11.09 26.57
C LEU A 402 39.05 -10.04 27.69
N ARG A 403 39.70 -10.34 28.81
CA ARG A 403 39.97 -9.39 29.90
C ARG A 403 40.82 -8.23 29.38
N ARG A 404 40.19 -7.14 28.95
CA ARG A 404 40.74 -5.76 28.94
C ARG A 404 39.62 -4.80 28.53
N GLU A 405 39.19 -3.96 29.47
CA GLU A 405 38.29 -2.84 29.20
C GLU A 405 38.97 -1.87 28.22
N LEU A 406 38.50 -1.85 26.97
CA LEU A 406 38.78 -0.75 26.05
C LEU A 406 37.64 0.26 26.23
N GLY A 407 37.92 1.32 27.01
CA GLY A 407 36.99 2.41 27.25
C GLY A 407 36.54 3.09 25.96
N HIS A 408 35.27 3.51 25.94
CA HIS A 408 34.68 4.30 24.85
C HIS A 408 35.51 5.56 24.58
N LYS A 409 36.07 5.72 23.38
CA LYS A 409 36.75 6.96 22.98
C LYS A 409 35.83 7.82 22.12
N LEU A 410 35.72 9.09 22.49
CA LEU A 410 35.02 10.13 21.74
C LEU A 410 36.07 11.06 21.11
N LEU A 411 36.03 11.26 19.79
CA LEU A 411 36.86 12.26 19.12
C LEU A 411 35.97 13.41 18.64
N VAL A 412 36.33 14.64 19.00
CA VAL A 412 35.62 15.88 18.62
C VAL A 412 36.65 16.83 18.00
N HIS A 413 36.37 17.38 16.81
CA HIS A 413 37.30 18.28 16.09
C HIS A 413 36.63 19.57 15.69
N THR A 414 37.21 20.73 16.02
CA THR A 414 36.81 22.03 15.47
C THR A 414 37.84 22.52 14.45
N LEU A 415 37.40 22.98 13.28
CA LEU A 415 38.23 23.67 12.29
C LEU A 415 38.27 25.17 12.62
N GLN A 416 39.46 25.74 12.78
CA GLN A 416 39.64 27.20 12.89
C GLN A 416 39.82 27.81 11.49
N GLN A 417 38.80 28.52 11.00
CA GLN A 417 38.75 29.06 9.64
C GLN A 417 39.85 30.10 9.33
N ASP A 418 40.41 30.77 10.34
CA ASP A 418 41.45 31.80 10.18
C ASP A 418 42.86 31.24 9.94
N THR A 419 43.12 29.98 10.33
CA THR A 419 44.47 29.40 10.33
C THR A 419 44.56 28.05 9.60
N SER A 420 43.45 27.49 9.13
CA SER A 420 43.37 26.14 8.54
C SER A 420 43.99 25.05 9.44
N ARG A 421 43.92 25.25 10.75
CA ARG A 421 44.41 24.32 11.77
C ARG A 421 43.24 23.62 12.46
N LEU A 422 43.40 22.34 12.74
CA LEU A 422 42.48 21.55 13.55
C LEU A 422 42.84 21.71 15.03
N ARG A 423 41.83 21.96 15.87
CA ARG A 423 41.95 21.85 17.33
C ARG A 423 41.18 20.63 17.82
N CYS A 424 41.87 19.74 18.50
CA CYS A 424 41.27 18.59 19.18
C CYS A 424 41.04 18.95 20.66
N ALA A 425 39.80 18.84 21.12
CA ALA A 425 39.49 18.88 22.55
C ALA A 425 39.19 17.45 23.00
N GLY A 426 40.21 16.72 23.43
CA GLY A 426 40.05 15.40 24.03
C GLY A 426 39.57 15.53 25.48
N LEU A 427 38.46 14.88 25.82
CA LEU A 427 38.11 14.54 27.19
C LEU A 427 38.11 13.02 27.30
N ASP A 428 39.23 12.47 27.79
CA ASP A 428 39.26 11.19 28.49
C ASP A 428 40.01 11.42 29.81
N ALA A 429 39.55 10.77 30.88
CA ALA A 429 39.90 11.03 32.29
C ALA A 429 41.35 10.69 32.71
N LEU A 430 42.29 10.54 31.78
CA LEU A 430 43.71 10.39 32.08
C LEU A 430 44.49 11.21 31.05
N GLY A 431 44.85 12.43 31.43
CA GLY A 431 45.60 13.37 30.60
C GLY A 431 46.93 12.78 30.11
N ASP A 432 47.20 12.97 28.83
CA ASP A 432 48.41 13.60 28.29
C ASP A 432 48.61 13.19 26.83
N THR A 433 48.10 14.02 25.91
CA THR A 433 48.78 14.43 24.67
C THR A 433 47.87 15.36 23.87
N GLN A 434 48.26 16.64 23.76
CA GLN A 434 47.68 17.59 22.82
C GLN A 434 48.34 17.42 21.46
N LEU A 435 47.56 17.16 20.42
CA LEU A 435 47.98 17.29 19.03
C LEU A 435 47.67 18.70 18.54
N ASP A 436 48.40 19.69 19.05
CA ASP A 436 48.34 21.07 18.53
C ASP A 436 49.30 21.21 17.35
N GLY A 437 48.79 21.60 16.17
CA GLY A 437 49.63 22.10 15.06
C GLY A 437 49.69 21.28 13.75
N VAL A 438 48.83 20.27 13.55
CA VAL A 438 48.77 19.50 12.29
C VAL A 438 48.01 20.28 11.22
N ARG A 439 48.55 20.37 9.99
CA ARG A 439 47.90 21.04 8.85
C ARG A 439 47.07 20.03 8.06
N VAL A 440 45.99 20.49 7.41
CA VAL A 440 45.11 19.65 6.59
C VAL A 440 45.87 18.92 5.46
N SER A 441 46.94 19.53 4.94
CA SER A 441 47.82 18.93 3.92
C SER A 441 48.55 17.66 4.37
N ASP A 442 48.70 17.47 5.69
CA ASP A 442 49.50 16.40 6.26
C ASP A 442 48.66 15.10 6.48
N LEU A 443 47.37 15.12 6.09
CA LEU A 443 46.40 14.04 6.31
C LEU A 443 46.32 13.00 5.18
N GLN A 444 47.24 13.00 4.22
CA GLN A 444 47.23 12.01 3.14
C GLN A 444 47.69 10.63 3.64
N GLY A 445 46.75 9.69 3.72
CA GLY A 445 46.96 8.26 3.50
C GLY A 445 47.91 7.51 4.45
N HIS A 446 47.33 6.66 5.30
CA HIS A 446 47.97 5.50 5.94
C HIS A 446 48.83 5.71 7.21
N GLU A 447 49.36 6.89 7.54
CA GLU A 447 50.29 7.03 8.69
C GLU A 447 49.64 7.32 10.06
N LEU A 448 48.36 7.72 10.11
CA LEU A 448 47.69 8.01 11.39
C LEU A 448 47.32 6.74 12.19
N LEU A 449 47.07 5.63 11.51
CA LEU A 449 46.67 4.37 12.16
C LEU A 449 47.84 3.65 12.85
N THR A 450 49.08 3.85 12.38
CA THR A 450 50.28 3.25 12.97
C THR A 450 50.80 4.04 14.17
N GLY A 451 50.64 5.37 14.19
CA GLY A 451 51.09 6.21 15.31
C GLY A 451 50.15 6.21 16.53
N VAL A 452 48.83 6.18 16.32
CA VAL A 452 47.84 6.40 17.40
C VAL A 452 47.53 5.14 18.22
N LEU A 453 47.77 3.94 17.67
CA LEU A 453 47.44 2.67 18.33
C LEU A 453 48.59 2.06 19.15
N GLY A 454 49.75 2.71 19.24
CA GLY A 454 50.80 2.30 20.18
C GLY A 454 51.32 0.87 20.00
N LEU A 455 51.41 0.38 18.76
CA LEU A 455 52.10 -0.88 18.46
C LEU A 455 53.59 -0.63 18.24
N ASN A 456 54.30 -0.35 19.33
CA ASN A 456 55.75 -0.46 19.34
C ASN A 456 56.20 -1.31 20.53
N GLY A 457 56.79 -2.46 20.23
CA GLY A 457 57.51 -3.27 21.21
C GLY A 457 57.73 -4.71 20.78
N GLY A 458 58.83 -4.97 20.06
CA GLY A 458 59.37 -6.33 19.97
C GLY A 458 60.20 -6.64 18.72
N CYS A 459 61.43 -6.15 18.68
CA CYS A 459 62.43 -6.49 17.66
C CYS A 459 62.64 -8.01 17.51
N ARG A 460 62.70 -8.51 16.26
CA ARG A 460 63.83 -9.30 15.71
C ARG A 460 63.61 -9.61 14.22
N GLY A 461 64.51 -9.02 13.41
CA GLY A 461 65.00 -9.38 12.08
C GLY A 461 64.10 -10.12 11.08
N PHE A 462 63.97 -9.58 9.86
CA PHE A 462 64.58 -10.20 8.67
C PHE A 462 64.61 -9.19 7.51
N ASN A 463 65.77 -9.17 6.82
CA ASN A 463 66.06 -8.39 5.62
C ASN A 463 65.36 -8.99 4.38
N GLY A 464 65.01 -8.11 3.43
CA GLY A 464 65.21 -8.36 2.00
C GLY A 464 64.12 -9.11 1.22
N SER A 465 63.61 -8.42 0.19
CA SER A 465 63.27 -8.92 -1.16
C SER A 465 62.15 -9.96 -1.38
N SER A 466 61.14 -9.50 -2.14
CA SER A 466 60.41 -10.15 -3.26
C SER A 466 59.83 -11.58 -3.16
N VAL A 467 58.49 -11.61 -3.30
CA VAL A 467 57.62 -12.54 -4.07
C VAL A 467 57.63 -14.03 -3.71
N THR A 468 56.48 -14.56 -3.29
CA THR A 468 55.77 -15.64 -4.03
C THR A 468 54.34 -15.82 -3.54
N ASP A 469 53.42 -15.83 -4.50
CA ASP A 469 52.05 -16.32 -4.40
C ASP A 469 52.06 -17.85 -4.31
N THR A 470 51.34 -18.45 -3.36
CA THR A 470 50.63 -19.74 -3.53
C THR A 470 49.53 -19.91 -2.48
N ASN A 471 48.30 -19.59 -2.88
CA ASN A 471 47.03 -20.26 -2.54
C ASN A 471 46.84 -20.91 -1.15
N LYS A 472 46.12 -20.20 -0.26
CA LYS A 472 44.78 -20.59 0.27
C LYS A 472 44.19 -19.46 1.15
N THR A 473 43.23 -18.72 0.57
CA THR A 473 42.01 -18.10 1.19
C THR A 473 42.12 -17.44 2.58
N GLN A 474 41.75 -16.18 2.83
CA GLN A 474 40.84 -15.24 2.15
C GLN A 474 41.10 -13.81 2.66
N ASN A 475 41.23 -12.86 1.72
CA ASN A 475 41.29 -11.42 1.95
C ASN A 475 39.88 -10.86 2.23
N ALA A 476 39.74 -10.02 3.25
CA ALA A 476 38.64 -9.05 3.32
C ALA A 476 39.16 -7.73 2.71
N ASN A 477 38.83 -7.49 1.44
CA ASN A 477 39.02 -6.20 0.80
C ASN A 477 37.90 -5.26 1.25
N VAL A 478 38.25 -4.04 1.68
CA VAL A 478 37.30 -2.93 1.78
C VAL A 478 37.19 -2.32 0.38
N THR A 479 36.00 -2.40 -0.23
CA THR A 479 35.71 -1.81 -1.53
C THR A 479 34.74 -0.65 -1.32
N PHE A 480 35.14 0.57 -1.65
CA PHE A 480 34.22 1.71 -1.75
C PHE A 480 33.46 1.58 -3.08
N ARG A 481 32.13 1.69 -3.07
CA ARG A 481 31.30 1.37 -4.24
C ARG A 481 31.17 2.49 -5.27
N HIS A 482 31.43 3.75 -4.94
CA HIS A 482 31.40 4.85 -5.92
C HIS A 482 32.42 5.94 -5.59
N SER A 483 33.00 6.55 -6.63
CA SER A 483 34.03 7.60 -6.55
C SER A 483 33.48 9.03 -6.46
N GLU A 484 32.19 9.19 -6.17
CA GLU A 484 31.52 10.51 -6.11
C GLU A 484 31.28 11.01 -4.68
N ASP A 485 31.60 10.23 -3.65
CA ASP A 485 31.44 10.61 -2.24
C ASP A 485 32.68 11.29 -1.63
N VAL A 486 33.53 11.90 -2.45
CA VAL A 486 34.58 12.81 -2.00
C VAL A 486 34.35 14.17 -2.63
N VAL A 487 33.50 14.98 -2.00
CA VAL A 487 33.52 16.42 -2.19
C VAL A 487 34.54 16.97 -1.18
N LEU A 488 35.66 17.48 -1.71
CA LEU A 488 36.71 18.15 -0.91
C LEU A 488 36.21 19.46 -0.30
#